data_AF-A0A7C3DRV0-F1
#
_entry.id   AF-A0A7C3DRV0-F1
#
_cell.length_a   1.000
_cell.length_b   1.000
_cell.length_c   1.000
_cell.angle_alpha   90.00
_cell.angle_beta   90.00
_cell.angle_gamma   90.00
#
_symmetry.space_group_name_H-M   'P 1'
#
loop_
_entity.id
_entity.type
_entity.pdbx_description
1 polymer ?
#
loop_
_entity_poly.entity_id
_entity_poly.type
_entity_poly.pdbx_seq_one_letter_code
_entity_poly.pdbx_strand_id
1 'polypeptide(L)'
;MQKVWSVLMVLGLSVAQAPQGAVLLRLNEAQQAVVVGAFQGGRWIEAEKLSRLEARRYQVFGPAGRINQAQGAGGLQTPEICDWNRETLLALLERRAIQYPAYAISAPWNPQPRPVVSFAPTPAHRQAVAAELSRRNIQKAPNITQALRADLDADGRDEVLLSANQPGFSLSNGRIEGSYASEAGDYGLILVRKLLNDADLRTFVLDVTHLEKPFDGSEGMPTVVTRRLGAILDLDGDGKMEIITEDWVHEGWGSTVWRWNGQQFVKVLEWGCGV
;
A
#
# COMPACT_ATOMS: atom_id res chain seq x y z
N MET A 1 -10.54 10.92 -72.48
CA MET A 1 -9.43 10.66 -71.54
C MET A 1 -9.96 10.80 -70.11
N GLN A 2 -10.38 9.69 -69.49
CA GLN A 2 -10.84 9.65 -68.10
C GLN A 2 -9.64 9.48 -67.17
N LYS A 3 -9.41 10.43 -66.27
CA LYS A 3 -8.39 10.34 -65.21
C LYS A 3 -8.98 9.56 -64.04
N VAL A 4 -8.48 8.34 -63.83
CA VAL A 4 -8.74 7.53 -62.63
C VAL A 4 -7.85 8.06 -61.52
N TRP A 5 -8.44 8.47 -60.40
CA TRP A 5 -7.72 8.82 -59.18
C TRP A 5 -7.62 7.57 -58.30
N SER A 6 -6.40 7.06 -58.13
CA SER A 6 -6.12 5.96 -57.22
C SER A 6 -6.08 6.50 -55.78
N VAL A 7 -7.05 6.10 -54.96
CA VAL A 7 -7.02 6.32 -53.51
C VAL A 7 -6.08 5.27 -52.91
N LEU A 8 -4.93 5.70 -52.41
CA LEU A 8 -4.06 4.87 -51.58
C LEU A 8 -4.63 4.85 -50.16
N MET A 9 -5.27 3.74 -49.76
CA MET A 9 -5.55 3.48 -48.34
C MET A 9 -4.22 3.13 -47.67
N VAL A 10 -3.70 4.04 -46.85
CA VAL A 10 -2.65 3.71 -45.88
C VAL A 10 -3.32 2.96 -44.74
N LEU A 11 -3.20 1.63 -44.76
CA LEU A 11 -3.46 0.79 -43.60
C LEU A 11 -2.42 1.16 -42.52
N GLY A 12 -2.82 2.03 -41.60
CA GLY A 12 -2.05 2.31 -40.40
C GLY A 12 -1.89 1.02 -39.60
N LEU A 13 -0.70 0.45 -39.63
CA LEU A 13 -0.29 -0.57 -38.68
C LEU A 13 -0.39 0.05 -37.28
N SER A 14 -1.46 -0.28 -36.55
CA SER A 14 -1.55 -0.04 -35.12
C SER A 14 -0.38 -0.74 -34.47
N VAL A 15 0.64 0.03 -34.09
CA VAL A 15 1.68 -0.43 -33.16
C VAL A 15 0.92 -0.90 -31.92
N ALA A 16 0.93 -2.21 -31.67
CA ALA A 16 0.40 -2.76 -30.44
C ALA A 16 1.10 -2.03 -29.29
N GLN A 17 0.37 -1.12 -28.64
CA GLN A 17 0.84 -0.39 -27.49
C GLN A 17 1.27 -1.44 -26.47
N ALA A 18 2.55 -1.45 -26.10
CA ALA A 18 3.06 -2.38 -25.09
C ALA A 18 2.08 -2.35 -23.91
N PRO A 19 1.64 -3.51 -23.37
CA PRO A 19 0.61 -3.54 -22.34
C PRO A 19 1.01 -2.57 -21.23
N GLN A 20 0.23 -1.49 -21.12
CA GLN A 20 0.39 -0.45 -20.11
C GLN A 20 0.26 -1.14 -18.76
N GLY A 21 1.33 -1.13 -17.97
CA GLY A 21 1.37 -1.88 -16.74
C GLY A 21 2.18 -1.15 -15.69
N ALA A 22 1.81 -1.37 -14.43
CA ALA A 22 2.49 -0.83 -13.27
C ALA A 22 3.43 -1.86 -12.66
N VAL A 23 4.55 -1.40 -12.11
CA VAL A 23 5.36 -2.17 -11.18
C VAL A 23 5.40 -1.41 -9.87
N LEU A 24 5.03 -2.08 -8.78
CA LEU A 24 5.02 -1.55 -7.43
C LEU A 24 6.19 -2.14 -6.63
N LEU A 25 6.99 -1.25 -6.08
CA LEU A 25 8.11 -1.56 -5.21
C LEU A 25 7.91 -0.92 -3.84
N ARG A 26 8.34 -1.60 -2.80
CA ARG A 26 8.53 -1.04 -1.46
C ARG A 26 10.00 -0.68 -1.28
N LEU A 27 10.29 0.54 -0.86
CA LEU A 27 11.67 0.94 -0.55
C LEU A 27 12.03 0.43 0.85
N ASN A 28 13.25 -0.08 1.00
CA ASN A 28 13.87 -0.28 2.31
C ASN A 28 14.93 0.80 2.59
N GLU A 29 15.51 0.81 3.79
CA GLU A 29 16.54 1.78 4.20
C GLU A 29 17.90 1.58 3.49
N ALA A 30 18.08 0.50 2.72
CA ALA A 30 19.36 0.05 2.16
C ALA A 30 19.55 0.31 0.65
N GLN A 31 18.78 1.23 0.04
CA GLN A 31 18.75 1.47 -1.43
C GLN A 31 18.33 0.25 -2.27
N GLN A 32 17.94 -0.84 -1.61
CA GLN A 32 17.23 -1.95 -2.21
C GLN A 32 15.73 -1.66 -2.14
N ALA A 33 15.02 -2.17 -3.14
CA ALA A 33 13.58 -2.11 -3.15
C ALA A 33 13.06 -3.52 -3.37
N VAL A 34 12.07 -3.91 -2.56
CA VAL A 34 11.41 -5.18 -2.75
C VAL A 34 10.24 -5.00 -3.70
N VAL A 35 10.11 -5.89 -4.66
CA VAL A 35 8.95 -5.91 -5.54
C VAL A 35 7.75 -6.40 -4.74
N VAL A 36 6.68 -5.60 -4.69
CA VAL A 36 5.39 -6.02 -4.10
C VAL A 36 4.59 -6.79 -5.15
N GLY A 37 4.63 -6.30 -6.39
CA GLY A 37 3.98 -6.95 -7.53
C GLY A 37 3.89 -6.03 -8.74
N ALA A 38 3.14 -6.46 -9.74
CA ALA A 38 2.88 -5.70 -10.95
C ALA A 38 1.42 -5.82 -11.38
N PHE A 39 0.95 -4.85 -12.16
CA PHE A 39 -0.28 -4.97 -12.94
C PHE A 39 0.09 -4.97 -14.41
N GLN A 40 -0.24 -6.04 -15.14
CA GLN A 40 0.10 -6.18 -16.55
C GLN A 40 -0.96 -6.98 -17.29
N GLY A 41 -1.39 -6.50 -18.46
CA GLY A 41 -2.36 -7.21 -19.29
C GLY A 41 -3.71 -7.41 -18.60
N GLY A 42 -4.13 -6.45 -17.76
CA GLY A 42 -5.38 -6.52 -17.02
C GLY A 42 -5.36 -7.43 -15.79
N ARG A 43 -4.18 -7.84 -15.32
CA ARG A 43 -4.03 -8.80 -14.21
C ARG A 43 -2.97 -8.36 -13.22
N TRP A 44 -3.24 -8.64 -11.95
CA TRP A 44 -2.28 -8.57 -10.87
C TRP A 44 -1.30 -9.74 -10.96
N ILE A 45 -0.01 -9.44 -10.82
CA ILE A 45 1.08 -10.40 -10.84
C ILE A 45 1.85 -10.22 -9.53
N GLU A 46 1.81 -11.25 -8.69
CA GLU A 46 2.60 -11.32 -7.46
C GLU A 46 4.10 -11.25 -7.76
N ALA A 47 4.87 -10.68 -6.83
CA ALA A 47 6.31 -10.52 -6.97
C ALA A 47 7.04 -11.83 -7.34
N GLU A 48 6.67 -12.93 -6.69
CA GLU A 48 7.31 -14.24 -6.84
C GLU A 48 7.25 -14.77 -8.29
N LYS A 49 6.18 -14.41 -9.00
CA LYS A 49 5.91 -14.80 -10.39
C LYS A 49 6.67 -13.95 -11.41
N LEU A 50 7.30 -12.85 -10.99
CA LEU A 50 8.14 -12.03 -11.86
C LEU A 50 9.51 -12.67 -12.03
N SER A 51 9.85 -13.00 -13.27
CA SER A 51 11.15 -13.57 -13.66
C SER A 51 12.12 -12.53 -14.23
N ARG A 52 11.61 -11.35 -14.58
CA ARG A 52 12.41 -10.25 -15.14
C ARG A 52 11.84 -8.90 -14.74
N LEU A 53 12.72 -7.92 -14.62
CA LEU A 53 12.36 -6.52 -14.44
C LEU A 53 13.23 -5.65 -15.36
N GLU A 54 12.59 -4.78 -16.13
CA GLU A 54 13.28 -3.85 -17.02
C GLU A 54 13.69 -2.57 -16.28
N ALA A 55 14.68 -1.86 -16.83
CA ALA A 55 15.06 -0.53 -16.34
C ALA A 55 13.90 0.45 -16.54
N ARG A 56 13.51 1.15 -15.47
CA ARG A 56 12.31 2.00 -15.44
C ARG A 56 12.49 3.19 -14.52
N ARG A 57 11.77 4.28 -14.81
CA ARG A 57 11.62 5.42 -13.90
C ARG A 57 10.44 5.17 -12.98
N TYR A 58 10.61 5.55 -11.72
CA TYR A 58 9.60 5.40 -10.69
C TYR A 58 9.26 6.76 -10.07
N GLN A 59 8.00 6.93 -9.73
CA GLN A 59 7.55 7.96 -8.80
C GLN A 59 7.49 7.34 -7.40
N VAL A 60 8.01 8.05 -6.40
CA VAL A 60 8.03 7.55 -5.01
C VAL A 60 6.99 8.27 -4.19
N PHE A 61 6.15 7.52 -3.49
CA PHE A 61 5.03 7.99 -2.69
C PHE A 61 5.17 7.52 -1.25
N GLY A 62 4.78 8.40 -0.32
CA GLY A 62 4.44 8.02 1.05
C GLY A 62 2.93 8.11 1.28
N PRO A 63 2.49 8.08 2.55
CA PRO A 63 1.07 8.00 2.88
C PRO A 63 0.24 9.19 2.35
N ALA A 64 0.82 10.38 2.32
CA ALA A 64 0.13 11.62 1.92
C ALA A 64 0.46 12.09 0.49
N GLY A 65 1.23 11.32 -0.29
CA GLY A 65 1.53 11.64 -1.68
C GLY A 65 2.99 11.55 -2.06
N ARG A 66 3.36 12.20 -3.18
CA ARG A 66 4.67 12.04 -3.81
C ARG A 66 5.81 12.64 -2.97
N ILE A 67 6.81 11.81 -2.65
CA ILE A 67 7.97 12.17 -1.82
C ILE A 67 9.31 12.03 -2.53
N ASN A 68 9.41 11.43 -3.72
CA ASN A 68 10.64 11.41 -4.52
C ASN A 68 10.38 10.96 -5.98
N GLN A 69 11.45 10.82 -6.75
CA GLN A 69 11.53 10.03 -7.98
C GLN A 69 12.72 9.09 -7.88
N ALA A 70 12.68 7.99 -8.62
CA ALA A 70 13.77 7.03 -8.61
C ALA A 70 14.02 6.41 -9.99
N GLN A 71 15.23 5.89 -10.18
CA GLN A 71 15.63 5.14 -11.37
C GLN A 71 15.99 3.71 -10.95
N GLY A 72 15.27 2.74 -11.51
CA GLY A 72 15.64 1.32 -11.40
C GLY A 72 16.49 0.92 -12.59
N ALA A 73 17.58 0.19 -12.34
CA ALA A 73 18.42 -0.39 -13.39
C ALA A 73 17.81 -1.65 -14.02
N GLY A 74 16.71 -2.17 -13.44
CA GLY A 74 16.15 -3.46 -13.80
C GLY A 74 16.90 -4.61 -13.11
N GLY A 75 16.61 -5.83 -13.54
CA GLY A 75 17.09 -7.05 -12.90
C GLY A 75 16.35 -7.36 -11.60
N LEU A 76 16.33 -8.65 -11.26
CA LEU A 76 15.77 -9.17 -10.03
C LEU A 76 16.83 -9.99 -9.31
N GLN A 77 16.86 -9.85 -7.99
CA GLN A 77 17.64 -10.67 -7.07
C GLN A 77 16.68 -11.42 -6.17
N THR A 78 17.04 -12.65 -5.82
CA THR A 78 16.32 -13.44 -4.84
C THR A 78 17.17 -13.47 -3.57
N PRO A 79 16.69 -12.93 -2.44
CA PRO A 79 17.42 -12.99 -1.19
C PRO A 79 17.43 -14.43 -0.65
N GLU A 80 18.45 -14.76 0.14
CA GLU A 80 18.61 -16.10 0.73
C GLU A 80 17.55 -16.37 1.80
N ILE A 81 17.28 -15.35 2.62
CA ILE A 81 16.23 -15.35 3.62
C ILE A 81 14.97 -14.82 2.90
N CYS A 82 13.97 -15.67 2.68
CA CYS A 82 12.80 -15.48 1.79
C CYS A 82 13.10 -15.63 0.28
N ASP A 83 13.39 -16.85 -0.17
CA ASP A 83 13.72 -17.18 -1.57
C ASP A 83 12.55 -16.97 -2.58
N TRP A 84 11.36 -16.72 -2.08
CA TRP A 84 10.21 -16.27 -2.86
C TRP A 84 10.23 -14.77 -3.17
N ASN A 85 10.99 -13.95 -2.43
CA ASN A 85 11.09 -12.52 -2.67
C ASN A 85 11.82 -12.18 -3.97
N ARG A 86 11.53 -10.98 -4.48
CA ARG A 86 12.26 -10.37 -5.59
C ARG A 86 12.69 -8.96 -5.21
N GLU A 87 13.98 -8.70 -5.25
CA GLU A 87 14.57 -7.40 -4.96
C GLU A 87 15.18 -6.77 -6.22
N THR A 88 15.24 -5.45 -6.24
CA THR A 88 15.91 -4.68 -7.27
C THR A 88 16.59 -3.46 -6.68
N LEU A 89 17.61 -2.95 -7.36
CA LEU A 89 18.30 -1.73 -6.94
C LEU A 89 17.56 -0.50 -7.45
N LEU A 90 17.42 0.50 -6.58
CA LEU A 90 16.71 1.74 -6.89
C LEU A 90 17.55 2.96 -6.48
N ALA A 91 17.90 3.79 -7.45
CA ALA A 91 18.60 5.05 -7.21
C ALA A 91 17.60 6.21 -7.07
N LEU A 92 17.55 6.84 -5.89
CA LEU A 92 16.75 8.05 -5.66
C LEU A 92 17.34 9.23 -6.45
N LEU A 93 16.47 10.01 -7.09
CA LEU A 93 16.88 11.11 -7.97
C LEU A 93 16.88 12.46 -7.26
N GLU A 94 16.10 12.61 -6.19
CA GLU A 94 16.05 13.85 -5.40
C GLU A 94 16.84 13.67 -4.09
N ARG A 95 17.75 14.62 -3.82
CA ARG A 95 18.63 14.62 -2.64
C ARG A 95 17.88 15.12 -1.40
N ARG A 96 16.92 14.34 -0.92
CA ARG A 96 16.21 14.57 0.35
C ARG A 96 16.04 13.28 1.12
N ALA A 97 15.98 13.40 2.44
CA ALA A 97 15.67 12.28 3.31
C ALA A 97 14.29 11.72 2.97
N ILE A 98 14.19 10.40 2.87
CA ILE A 98 12.92 9.70 2.67
C ILE A 98 12.28 9.48 4.03
N GLN A 99 10.99 9.82 4.13
CA GLN A 99 10.15 9.40 5.23
C GLN A 99 9.44 8.12 4.80
N TYR A 100 9.64 7.03 5.54
CA TYR A 100 8.94 5.78 5.30
C TYR A 100 7.57 5.81 6.02
N PRO A 101 6.55 5.11 5.50
CA PRO A 101 6.63 4.09 4.45
C PRO A 101 6.75 4.74 3.07
N ALA A 102 7.48 4.09 2.17
CA ALA A 102 7.80 4.64 0.86
C ALA A 102 7.67 3.58 -0.23
N TYR A 103 6.88 3.89 -1.25
CA TYR A 103 6.57 3.01 -2.37
C TYR A 103 6.94 3.66 -3.69
N ALA A 104 7.67 2.93 -4.52
CA ALA A 104 8.00 3.33 -5.88
C ALA A 104 7.04 2.65 -6.86
N ILE A 105 6.41 3.45 -7.72
CA ILE A 105 5.58 2.94 -8.81
C ILE A 105 6.08 3.45 -10.16
N SER A 106 6.23 2.53 -11.10
CA SER A 106 6.44 2.83 -12.51
C SER A 106 5.14 2.53 -13.26
N ALA A 107 4.40 3.56 -13.65
CA ALA A 107 3.17 3.44 -14.42
C ALA A 107 3.11 4.53 -15.52
N PRO A 108 2.43 4.27 -16.66
CA PRO A 108 2.27 5.27 -17.72
C PRO A 108 1.13 6.28 -17.47
N TRP A 109 0.30 6.08 -16.44
CA TRP A 109 -0.74 7.02 -15.99
C TRP A 109 -0.28 7.83 -14.77
N ASN A 110 -1.13 8.74 -14.29
CA ASN A 110 -0.91 9.41 -13.01
C ASN A 110 -1.27 8.47 -11.86
N PRO A 111 -0.32 8.01 -11.02
CA PRO A 111 -0.62 7.06 -9.95
C PRO A 111 -1.41 7.66 -8.80
N GLN A 112 -1.58 8.98 -8.73
CA GLN A 112 -2.38 9.62 -7.68
C GLN A 112 -3.26 10.70 -8.33
N PRO A 113 -4.34 10.30 -9.03
CA PRO A 113 -5.21 11.22 -9.75
C PRO A 113 -6.01 12.15 -8.84
N ARG A 114 -6.16 11.80 -7.55
CA ARG A 114 -6.87 12.58 -6.54
C ARG A 114 -5.99 12.75 -5.29
N PRO A 115 -6.12 13.88 -4.56
CA PRO A 115 -5.26 14.16 -3.42
C PRO A 115 -5.55 13.23 -2.25
N VAL A 116 -4.49 12.91 -1.51
CA VAL A 116 -4.59 12.24 -0.21
C VAL A 116 -4.26 13.26 0.87
N VAL A 117 -5.15 13.45 1.82
CA VAL A 117 -5.02 14.49 2.84
C VAL A 117 -4.92 13.86 4.22
N SER A 118 -3.86 14.18 4.96
CA SER A 118 -3.78 13.86 6.38
C SER A 118 -4.61 14.84 7.20
N PHE A 119 -5.26 14.35 8.26
CA PHE A 119 -6.09 15.19 9.13
C PHE A 119 -6.03 14.73 10.60
N ALA A 120 -6.42 15.61 11.51
CA ALA A 120 -6.50 15.30 12.93
C ALA A 120 -7.78 14.49 13.24
N PRO A 121 -7.69 13.29 13.87
CA PRO A 121 -8.85 12.48 14.18
C PRO A 121 -9.84 13.16 15.15
N THR A 122 -11.12 13.14 14.80
CA THR A 122 -12.22 13.63 15.66
C THR A 122 -12.68 12.57 16.68
N PRO A 123 -13.51 12.93 17.69
CA PRO A 123 -14.09 11.96 18.62
C PRO A 123 -14.87 10.83 17.93
N ALA A 124 -15.59 11.13 16.83
CA ALA A 124 -16.32 10.11 16.07
C ALA A 124 -15.39 9.06 15.43
N HIS A 125 -14.19 9.46 15.00
CA HIS A 125 -13.18 8.52 14.49
C HIS A 125 -12.66 7.60 15.59
N ARG A 126 -12.38 8.15 16.78
CA ARG A 126 -11.97 7.35 17.95
C ARG A 126 -13.07 6.39 18.39
N GLN A 127 -14.33 6.81 18.34
CA GLN A 127 -15.47 5.95 18.64
C GLN A 127 -15.61 4.78 17.64
N ALA A 128 -15.38 5.03 16.35
CA ALA A 128 -15.38 3.97 15.34
C ALA A 128 -14.30 2.91 15.64
N VAL A 129 -13.07 3.34 15.96
CA VAL A 129 -12.00 2.43 16.39
C VAL A 129 -12.39 1.68 17.67
N ALA A 130 -12.89 2.38 18.70
CA ALA A 130 -13.30 1.75 19.95
C ALA A 130 -14.40 0.70 19.76
N ALA A 131 -15.34 0.94 18.83
CA ALA A 131 -16.37 -0.03 18.49
C ALA A 131 -15.77 -1.29 17.85
N GLU A 132 -14.81 -1.16 16.93
CA GLU A 132 -14.14 -2.33 16.33
C GLU A 132 -13.30 -3.11 17.35
N LEU A 133 -12.59 -2.42 18.25
CA LEU A 133 -11.86 -3.06 19.34
C LEU A 133 -12.82 -3.84 20.26
N SER A 134 -13.94 -3.22 20.64
CA SER A 134 -14.95 -3.83 21.52
C SER A 134 -15.60 -5.06 20.88
N ARG A 135 -15.92 -5.03 19.57
CA ARG A 135 -16.43 -6.20 18.84
C ARG A 135 -15.47 -7.40 18.84
N ARG A 136 -14.19 -7.14 19.06
CA ARG A 136 -13.11 -8.13 19.11
C ARG A 136 -12.67 -8.48 20.53
N ASN A 137 -13.40 -8.01 21.55
CA ASN A 137 -13.06 -8.16 22.96
C ASN A 137 -11.69 -7.58 23.35
N ILE A 138 -11.18 -6.59 22.59
CA ILE A 138 -9.92 -5.91 22.89
C ILE A 138 -10.20 -4.75 23.85
N GLN A 139 -9.74 -4.87 25.10
CA GLN A 139 -9.96 -3.89 26.17
C GLN A 139 -8.84 -2.83 26.25
N LYS A 140 -8.51 -2.20 25.12
CA LYS A 140 -7.51 -1.13 25.04
C LYS A 140 -8.15 0.17 24.55
N ALA A 141 -7.55 1.29 24.93
CA ALA A 141 -8.00 2.59 24.45
C ALA A 141 -7.74 2.74 22.94
N PRO A 142 -8.66 3.38 22.18
CA PRO A 142 -8.45 3.66 20.77
C PRO A 142 -7.34 4.70 20.60
N ASN A 143 -6.29 4.36 19.87
CA ASN A 143 -5.15 5.23 19.60
C ASN A 143 -4.88 5.29 18.09
N ILE A 144 -5.38 6.35 17.44
CA ILE A 144 -5.23 6.55 16.00
C ILE A 144 -3.87 7.20 15.73
N THR A 145 -3.06 6.51 14.93
CA THR A 145 -1.68 6.90 14.60
C THR A 145 -1.53 7.45 13.18
N GLN A 146 -2.43 7.07 12.26
CA GLN A 146 -2.56 7.74 10.96
C GLN A 146 -4.04 7.92 10.65
N ALA A 147 -4.37 9.09 10.10
CA ALA A 147 -5.69 9.39 9.55
C ALA A 147 -5.53 10.12 8.23
N LEU A 148 -6.05 9.50 7.18
CA LEU A 148 -6.00 9.98 5.80
C LEU A 148 -7.41 10.03 5.24
N ARG A 149 -7.64 10.94 4.31
CA ARG A 149 -8.85 10.96 3.49
C ARG A 149 -8.51 11.09 2.00
N ALA A 150 -9.29 10.41 1.18
CA ALA A 150 -9.19 10.47 -0.27
C ALA A 150 -10.47 9.90 -0.89
N ASP A 151 -10.91 10.45 -2.02
CA ASP A 151 -11.89 9.82 -2.90
C ASP A 151 -11.23 8.63 -3.62
N LEU A 152 -11.50 7.41 -3.18
CA LEU A 152 -10.86 6.20 -3.69
C LEU A 152 -11.49 5.73 -5.00
N ASP A 153 -12.81 5.76 -5.12
CA ASP A 153 -13.54 5.18 -6.26
C ASP A 153 -14.07 6.19 -7.29
N ALA A 154 -13.62 7.44 -7.20
CA ALA A 154 -13.91 8.54 -8.11
C ALA A 154 -15.39 8.96 -8.11
N ASP A 155 -16.05 8.88 -6.95
CA ASP A 155 -17.45 9.26 -6.78
C ASP A 155 -17.63 10.70 -6.24
N GLY A 156 -16.52 11.41 -5.98
CA GLY A 156 -16.50 12.77 -5.46
C GLY A 156 -16.64 12.86 -3.93
N ARG A 157 -16.66 11.74 -3.21
CA ARG A 157 -16.73 11.68 -1.74
C ARG A 157 -15.45 11.05 -1.19
N ASP A 158 -14.91 11.68 -0.15
CA ASP A 158 -13.72 11.14 0.50
C ASP A 158 -14.08 9.93 1.38
N GLU A 159 -13.35 8.83 1.22
CA GLU A 159 -13.22 7.80 2.25
C GLU A 159 -12.26 8.25 3.34
N VAL A 160 -12.52 7.79 4.57
CA VAL A 160 -11.63 8.00 5.71
C VAL A 160 -10.89 6.71 6.05
N LEU A 161 -9.57 6.75 5.98
CA LEU A 161 -8.69 5.64 6.32
C LEU A 161 -8.02 5.92 7.67
N LEU A 162 -8.11 4.96 8.58
CA LEU A 162 -7.55 5.06 9.93
C LEU A 162 -6.64 3.87 10.19
N SER A 163 -5.41 4.15 10.61
CA SER A 163 -4.56 3.17 11.28
C SER A 163 -4.52 3.49 12.78
N ALA A 164 -4.84 2.50 13.59
CA ALA A 164 -4.81 2.57 15.04
C ALA A 164 -3.89 1.47 15.59
N ASN A 165 -3.05 1.82 16.56
CA ASN A 165 -2.06 0.92 17.15
C ASN A 165 -2.04 1.09 18.66
N GLN A 166 -1.50 0.11 19.39
CA GLN A 166 -1.36 0.19 20.85
C GLN A 166 -0.66 1.49 21.31
N PRO A 167 -1.05 2.08 22.46
CA PRO A 167 -0.36 3.24 23.01
C PRO A 167 1.15 2.99 23.22
N GLY A 168 1.95 4.05 23.16
CA GLY A 168 3.41 3.94 23.24
C GLY A 168 4.09 3.53 21.94
N PHE A 169 3.31 3.22 20.90
CA PHE A 169 3.79 3.16 19.53
C PHE A 169 3.81 4.56 18.91
N SER A 170 4.94 4.91 18.29
CA SER A 170 5.15 6.12 17.52
C SER A 170 5.96 5.82 16.26
N LEU A 171 5.82 6.68 15.27
CA LEU A 171 6.54 6.60 14.01
C LEU A 171 7.40 7.85 13.85
N SER A 172 8.70 7.66 13.80
CA SER A 172 9.67 8.73 13.58
C SER A 172 10.59 8.32 12.44
N ASN A 173 10.61 9.13 11.37
CA ASN A 173 11.45 8.91 10.19
C ASN A 173 11.41 7.48 9.61
N GLY A 174 10.27 6.80 9.70
CA GLY A 174 10.11 5.44 9.18
C GLY A 174 10.39 4.32 10.17
N ARG A 175 11.03 4.62 11.29
CA ARG A 175 11.33 3.67 12.35
C ARG A 175 10.13 3.53 13.27
N ILE A 176 9.86 2.29 13.65
CA ILE A 176 8.95 1.99 14.74
C ILE A 176 9.67 2.39 16.03
N GLU A 177 9.15 3.40 16.71
CA GLU A 177 9.61 3.85 18.01
C GLU A 177 8.53 3.49 19.03
N GLY A 178 8.82 2.59 19.96
CA GLY A 178 7.85 2.18 20.96
C GLY A 178 8.12 0.82 21.55
N SER A 179 7.17 0.35 22.35
CA SER A 179 7.23 -0.97 22.98
C SER A 179 6.73 -2.06 22.04
N TYR A 180 7.41 -3.21 22.05
CA TYR A 180 6.88 -4.45 21.50
C TYR A 180 5.54 -4.79 22.16
N ALA A 181 4.68 -5.53 21.46
CA ALA A 181 3.44 -6.00 22.04
C ALA A 181 3.77 -7.01 23.15
N SER A 182 3.25 -6.76 24.35
CA SER A 182 3.52 -7.60 25.52
C SER A 182 2.28 -7.87 26.36
N GLU A 183 1.24 -7.06 26.22
CA GLU A 183 0.02 -7.20 27.00
C GLU A 183 -1.11 -7.77 26.14
N ALA A 184 -1.99 -8.54 26.77
CA ALA A 184 -3.23 -8.96 26.12
C ALA A 184 -4.01 -7.73 25.62
N GLY A 185 -4.48 -7.82 24.38
CA GLY A 185 -5.17 -6.75 23.68
C GLY A 185 -4.27 -5.71 23.03
N ASP A 186 -2.93 -5.75 23.16
CA ASP A 186 -2.07 -4.93 22.29
C ASP A 186 -2.39 -5.24 20.83
N TYR A 187 -2.56 -4.19 20.01
CA TYR A 187 -3.22 -4.31 18.71
C TYR A 187 -2.64 -3.38 17.65
N GLY A 188 -2.76 -3.79 16.40
CA GLY A 188 -2.75 -2.91 15.25
C GLY A 188 -3.97 -3.16 14.38
N LEU A 189 -4.59 -2.09 13.90
CA LEU A 189 -5.87 -2.10 13.21
C LEU A 189 -5.87 -1.07 12.08
N ILE A 190 -6.29 -1.48 10.89
CA ILE A 190 -6.59 -0.58 9.77
C ILE A 190 -8.05 -0.73 9.40
N LEU A 191 -8.73 0.41 9.32
CA LEU A 191 -10.12 0.46 8.87
C LEU A 191 -10.34 1.60 7.88
N VAL A 192 -11.33 1.43 7.02
CA VAL A 192 -11.83 2.43 6.08
C VAL A 192 -13.28 2.72 6.42
N ARG A 193 -13.64 4.01 6.49
CA ARG A 193 -15.02 4.45 6.61
C ARG A 193 -15.44 5.03 5.27
N LYS A 194 -16.47 4.45 4.67
CA LYS A 194 -16.99 4.84 3.35
C LYS A 194 -18.49 5.08 3.42
N LEU A 195 -18.95 6.15 2.80
CA LEU A 195 -20.37 6.37 2.52
C LEU A 195 -20.75 5.57 1.27
N LEU A 196 -21.65 4.60 1.39
CA LEU A 196 -22.21 3.91 0.23
C LEU A 196 -23.27 4.77 -0.48
N ASN A 197 -24.00 5.57 0.29
CA ASN A 197 -24.94 6.61 -0.13
C ASN A 197 -24.99 7.69 0.97
N ASP A 198 -25.82 8.72 0.81
CA ASP A 198 -25.89 9.87 1.73
C ASP A 198 -26.22 9.53 3.18
N ALA A 199 -26.78 8.33 3.46
CA ALA A 199 -27.18 7.89 4.79
C ALA A 199 -26.47 6.62 5.29
N ASP A 200 -25.72 5.91 4.43
CA ASP A 200 -25.13 4.60 4.75
C ASP A 200 -23.60 4.70 4.88
N LEU A 201 -23.16 5.15 6.07
CA LEU A 201 -21.75 5.14 6.45
C LEU A 201 -21.36 3.78 7.04
N ARG A 202 -20.44 3.09 6.38
CA ARG A 202 -19.94 1.79 6.83
C ARG A 202 -18.47 1.83 7.20
N THR A 203 -18.10 0.96 8.13
CA THR A 203 -16.71 0.68 8.49
C THR A 203 -16.30 -0.66 7.91
N PHE A 204 -15.20 -0.68 7.17
CA PHE A 204 -14.56 -1.86 6.62
C PHE A 204 -13.22 -2.06 7.32
N VAL A 205 -13.03 -3.18 8.00
CA VAL A 205 -11.73 -3.55 8.55
C VAL A 205 -10.90 -4.14 7.43
N LEU A 206 -9.77 -3.52 7.10
CA LEU A 206 -8.82 -4.10 6.14
C LEU A 206 -7.97 -5.14 6.83
N ASP A 207 -7.41 -4.79 7.98
CA ASP A 207 -6.49 -5.68 8.66
C ASP A 207 -6.48 -5.43 10.16
N VAL A 208 -6.28 -6.49 10.95
CA VAL A 208 -6.21 -6.44 12.41
C VAL A 208 -5.35 -7.57 12.96
N THR A 209 -4.44 -7.22 13.87
CA THR A 209 -3.68 -8.16 14.67
C THR A 209 -3.74 -7.72 16.11
N HIS A 210 -3.82 -8.67 17.03
CA HIS A 210 -3.78 -8.39 18.45
C HIS A 210 -3.21 -9.58 19.23
N LEU A 211 -2.68 -9.30 20.42
CA LEU A 211 -2.28 -10.34 21.35
C LEU A 211 -3.48 -10.85 22.14
N GLU A 212 -3.71 -12.16 22.12
CA GLU A 212 -4.77 -12.80 22.93
C GLU A 212 -4.35 -13.00 24.39
N LYS A 213 -3.07 -13.32 24.61
CA LYS A 213 -2.44 -13.50 25.93
C LYS A 213 -1.23 -12.58 26.07
N PRO A 214 -0.83 -12.23 27.30
CA PRO A 214 0.43 -11.52 27.52
C PRO A 214 1.62 -12.33 27.01
N PHE A 215 2.65 -11.64 26.56
CA PHE A 215 3.93 -12.28 26.22
C PHE A 215 4.62 -12.74 27.50
N ASP A 216 4.93 -14.04 27.59
CA ASP A 216 5.51 -14.69 28.78
C ASP A 216 6.98 -15.11 28.60
N GLY A 217 7.60 -14.78 27.45
CA GLY A 217 8.97 -15.15 27.13
C GLY A 217 9.15 -16.56 26.57
N SER A 218 8.09 -17.37 26.48
CA SER A 218 8.19 -18.76 26.00
C SER A 218 8.35 -18.87 24.47
N GLU A 219 7.93 -17.85 23.72
CA GLU A 219 7.93 -17.82 22.25
C GLU A 219 9.09 -16.97 21.66
N GLY A 220 10.18 -16.79 22.43
CA GLY A 220 11.37 -16.07 21.97
C GLY A 220 11.31 -14.57 22.23
N MET A 221 11.03 -13.75 21.22
CA MET A 221 10.94 -12.28 21.32
C MET A 221 9.49 -11.81 21.19
N PRO A 222 9.10 -10.71 21.86
CA PRO A 222 7.76 -10.17 21.75
C PRO A 222 7.48 -9.67 20.34
N THR A 223 6.26 -9.92 19.85
CA THR A 223 5.89 -9.56 18.47
C THR A 223 5.66 -8.06 18.30
N VAL A 224 5.81 -7.58 17.06
CA VAL A 224 5.32 -6.27 16.64
C VAL A 224 3.95 -6.50 16.03
N VAL A 225 2.90 -5.83 16.54
CA VAL A 225 1.53 -5.95 15.99
C VAL A 225 1.13 -4.72 15.18
N THR A 226 2.10 -3.90 14.78
CA THR A 226 1.89 -2.60 14.15
C THR A 226 1.29 -2.70 12.76
N ARG A 227 0.34 -1.83 12.47
CA ARG A 227 -0.27 -1.66 11.15
C ARG A 227 -0.19 -0.22 10.65
N ARG A 228 0.20 -0.03 9.40
CA ARG A 228 0.41 1.31 8.80
C ARG A 228 -0.29 1.45 7.46
N LEU A 229 -0.74 2.68 7.17
CA LEU A 229 -1.09 3.10 5.82
C LEU A 229 0.21 3.43 5.08
N GLY A 230 0.47 2.71 3.99
CA GLY A 230 1.65 2.80 3.15
C GLY A 230 1.56 3.94 2.15
N ALA A 231 0.73 3.76 1.13
CA ALA A 231 0.38 4.78 0.15
C ALA A 231 -1.03 4.47 -0.42
N ILE A 232 -1.63 5.46 -1.07
CA ILE A 232 -2.92 5.34 -1.76
C ILE A 232 -2.70 5.78 -3.20
N LEU A 233 -2.84 4.84 -4.13
CA LEU A 233 -2.39 4.98 -5.52
C LEU A 233 -3.33 4.24 -6.48
N ASP A 234 -3.53 4.79 -7.67
CA ASP A 234 -4.09 4.11 -8.84
C ASP A 234 -3.02 3.17 -9.41
N LEU A 235 -3.11 1.89 -9.07
CA LEU A 235 -2.10 0.87 -9.39
C LEU A 235 -2.43 0.08 -10.65
N ASP A 236 -3.66 0.14 -11.15
CA ASP A 236 -4.10 -0.59 -12.35
C ASP A 236 -4.52 0.31 -13.52
N GLY A 237 -4.59 1.62 -13.31
CA GLY A 237 -4.85 2.64 -14.31
C GLY A 237 -6.33 2.86 -14.60
N ASP A 238 -7.24 2.31 -13.79
CA ASP A 238 -8.69 2.46 -13.97
C ASP A 238 -9.25 3.79 -13.45
N GLY A 239 -8.38 4.63 -12.87
CA GLY A 239 -8.74 5.91 -12.28
C GLY A 239 -9.27 5.82 -10.87
N LYS A 240 -9.41 4.63 -10.26
CA LYS A 240 -9.66 4.41 -8.84
C LYS A 240 -8.32 4.19 -8.13
N MET A 241 -8.29 4.34 -6.81
CA MET A 241 -7.06 4.21 -6.03
C MET A 241 -7.15 3.02 -5.09
N GLU A 242 -6.15 2.15 -5.16
CA GLU A 242 -5.88 1.08 -4.20
C GLU A 242 -5.21 1.62 -2.94
N ILE A 243 -5.42 0.90 -1.84
CA ILE A 243 -4.82 1.18 -0.55
C ILE A 243 -3.68 0.19 -0.34
N ILE A 244 -2.49 0.69 -0.06
CA ILE A 244 -1.36 -0.13 0.35
C ILE A 244 -1.22 -0.04 1.86
N THR A 245 -1.25 -1.19 2.53
CA THR A 245 -1.04 -1.31 3.98
C THR A 245 0.26 -2.04 4.27
N GLU A 246 0.97 -1.63 5.33
CA GLU A 246 2.11 -2.39 5.85
C GLU A 246 1.75 -3.04 7.18
N ASP A 247 2.24 -4.26 7.35
CA ASP A 247 2.39 -4.93 8.61
C ASP A 247 3.89 -5.10 8.91
N TRP A 248 4.22 -4.99 10.19
CA TRP A 248 5.53 -5.29 10.73
C TRP A 248 5.32 -6.27 11.86
N VAL A 249 5.97 -7.43 11.76
CA VAL A 249 5.99 -8.47 12.78
C VAL A 249 7.43 -8.68 13.24
N HIS A 250 7.64 -9.43 14.33
CA HIS A 250 9.02 -9.75 14.72
C HIS A 250 9.72 -10.48 13.55
N GLU A 251 10.91 -10.00 13.20
CA GLU A 251 11.74 -10.49 12.08
C GLU A 251 11.04 -10.55 10.72
N GLY A 252 9.91 -9.85 10.55
CA GLY A 252 9.19 -9.82 9.29
C GLY A 252 8.43 -8.54 9.01
N TRP A 253 8.12 -8.35 7.75
CA TRP A 253 7.34 -7.23 7.26
C TRP A 253 6.57 -7.62 6.01
N GLY A 254 5.48 -6.92 5.76
CA GLY A 254 4.64 -7.16 4.59
C GLY A 254 4.06 -5.90 3.99
N SER A 255 3.47 -6.07 2.82
CA SER A 255 2.67 -5.08 2.13
C SER A 255 1.50 -5.75 1.46
N THR A 256 0.31 -5.21 1.72
CA THR A 256 -0.94 -5.70 1.15
C THR A 256 -1.61 -4.58 0.38
N VAL A 257 -2.08 -4.90 -0.82
CA VAL A 257 -2.81 -3.99 -1.70
C VAL A 257 -4.28 -4.35 -1.67
N TRP A 258 -5.12 -3.36 -1.34
CA TRP A 258 -6.56 -3.49 -1.22
C TRP A 258 -7.27 -2.67 -2.29
N ARG A 259 -8.24 -3.28 -2.96
CA ARG A 259 -9.08 -2.63 -3.97
C ARG A 259 -10.55 -2.65 -3.55
N TRP A 260 -11.25 -1.54 -3.78
CA TRP A 260 -12.71 -1.52 -3.68
C TRP A 260 -13.34 -2.18 -4.91
N ASN A 261 -14.15 -3.23 -4.71
CA ASN A 261 -14.80 -3.95 -5.81
C ASN A 261 -16.25 -3.50 -6.08
N GLY A 262 -16.70 -2.39 -5.46
CA GLY A 262 -18.10 -1.94 -5.49
C GLY A 262 -18.92 -2.37 -4.27
N GLN A 263 -18.44 -3.33 -3.48
CA GLN A 263 -19.14 -3.83 -2.29
C GLN A 263 -18.25 -3.91 -1.04
N GLN A 264 -16.99 -4.31 -1.22
CA GLN A 264 -16.01 -4.46 -0.14
C GLN A 264 -14.60 -4.20 -0.66
N PHE A 265 -13.67 -4.00 0.27
CA PHE A 265 -12.25 -4.01 -0.03
C PHE A 265 -11.76 -5.46 -0.13
N VAL A 266 -11.05 -5.79 -1.20
CA VAL A 266 -10.47 -7.11 -1.46
C VAL A 266 -8.97 -7.01 -1.65
N LYS A 267 -8.22 -8.00 -1.16
CA LYS A 267 -6.78 -8.13 -1.43
C LYS A 267 -6.55 -8.44 -2.91
N VAL A 268 -5.62 -7.74 -3.54
CA VAL A 268 -5.26 -7.94 -4.96
C VAL A 268 -3.77 -8.22 -5.16
N LEU A 269 -2.93 -7.76 -4.24
CA LEU A 269 -1.53 -8.16 -4.09
C LEU A 269 -1.23 -8.28 -2.60
N GLU A 270 -0.34 -9.19 -2.27
CA GLU A 270 0.22 -9.36 -0.94
C GLU A 270 1.66 -9.81 -1.12
N TRP A 271 2.53 -9.26 -0.30
CA TRP A 271 3.92 -9.65 -0.24
C TRP A 271 4.37 -9.57 1.22
N GLY A 272 5.17 -10.53 1.66
CA GLY A 272 5.74 -10.54 2.99
C GLY A 272 7.02 -11.36 3.06
N CYS A 273 7.86 -10.99 4.01
CA CYS A 273 9.06 -11.73 4.36
C CYS A 273 9.20 -11.75 5.86
N GLY A 274 9.53 -12.90 6.42
CA GLY A 274 9.82 -13.09 7.82
C GLY A 274 10.54 -14.43 8.03
N VAL A 275 11.26 -14.56 9.15
CA VAL A 275 11.89 -15.82 9.58
C VAL A 275 11.21 -16.42 10.80
#